data_AF-A0A497JLV7-F1
#
_entry.id   AF-A0A497JLV7-F1
#
_cell.length_a   1.000
_cell.length_b   1.000
_cell.length_c   1.000
_cell.angle_alpha   90.00
_cell.angle_beta   90.00
_cell.angle_gamma   90.00
#
_symmetry.space_group_name_H-M   'P 1'
#
loop_
_entity.id
_entity.type
_entity.pdbx_description
1 polymer ?
#
loop_
_entity_poly.entity_id
_entity_poly.type
_entity_poly.pdbx_seq_one_letter_code
_entity_poly.pdbx_strand_id
1 'polypeptide(L)'
;MSEKIRSFISIDITDQNLLDKIVGIQRSLLETGADLKTVEPENLHLTLRFLGEIPRSTLELVRGELKSLRFNRFKLNLYGLGAFPNLRRINVVWIGVREGKENLKEVAKKVEFMLKKLGFPPDPKGFSPHLTIARVRTGKNRDRLIDF
;
A
#
# COMPACT_ATOMS: atom_id res chain seq x y z
N MET A 1 30.68 0.47 -5.64
CA MET A 1 29.47 1.14 -5.10
C MET A 1 28.67 0.09 -4.33
N SER A 2 28.11 0.43 -3.18
CA SER A 2 27.24 -0.51 -2.46
C SER A 2 25.95 -0.75 -3.25
N GLU A 3 25.50 -2.01 -3.28
CA GLU A 3 24.23 -2.41 -3.87
C GLU A 3 23.08 -1.56 -3.27
N LYS A 4 22.28 -0.95 -4.15
CA LYS A 4 21.09 -0.17 -3.78
C LYS A 4 19.84 -0.98 -4.05
N ILE A 5 18.91 -0.96 -3.10
CA ILE A 5 17.68 -1.75 -3.14
C ILE A 5 16.49 -0.80 -2.97
N ARG A 6 15.54 -0.85 -3.91
CA ARG A 6 14.28 -0.13 -3.77
C ARG A 6 13.45 -0.79 -2.67
N SER A 7 13.21 -0.06 -1.59
CA SER A 7 12.67 -0.62 -0.35
C SER A 7 11.43 0.13 0.13
N PHE A 8 10.56 -0.58 0.83
CA PHE A 8 9.41 -0.06 1.55
C PHE A 8 9.11 -0.96 2.75
N ILE A 9 8.25 -0.47 3.65
CA ILE A 9 7.77 -1.19 4.83
C ILE A 9 6.26 -1.39 4.66
N SER A 10 5.79 -2.62 4.83
CA SER A 10 4.38 -2.99 4.67
C SER A 10 3.84 -3.81 5.83
N ILE A 11 2.51 -3.93 5.84
CA ILE A 11 1.78 -4.99 6.52
C ILE A 11 1.19 -5.89 5.42
N ASP A 12 1.55 -7.16 5.46
CA ASP A 12 1.14 -8.13 4.45
C ASP A 12 -0.24 -8.69 4.77
N ILE A 13 -0.96 -9.09 3.73
CA ILE A 13 -2.27 -9.71 3.86
C ILE A 13 -2.08 -11.23 3.75
N THR A 14 -2.34 -11.93 4.85
CA THR A 14 -2.16 -13.40 4.93
C THR A 14 -3.49 -14.16 5.00
N ASP A 15 -4.63 -13.46 5.11
CA ASP A 15 -5.95 -14.08 5.12
C ASP A 15 -6.38 -14.46 3.70
N GLN A 16 -6.40 -15.76 3.41
CA GLN A 16 -6.76 -16.29 2.09
C GLN A 16 -8.18 -15.92 1.67
N ASN A 17 -9.15 -15.91 2.59
CA ASN A 17 -10.53 -15.55 2.26
C ASN A 17 -10.62 -14.07 1.87
N LEU A 18 -9.80 -13.21 2.47
CA LEU A 18 -9.72 -11.81 2.08
C LEU A 18 -9.06 -11.65 0.71
N LEU A 19 -7.97 -12.37 0.45
CA LEU A 19 -7.28 -12.37 -0.85
C LEU A 19 -8.23 -12.81 -1.97
N ASP A 20 -8.98 -13.90 -1.78
CA ASP A 20 -9.93 -14.42 -2.77
C ASP A 20 -11.04 -13.40 -3.10
N LYS A 21 -11.54 -12.69 -2.07
CA LYS A 21 -12.50 -11.59 -2.26
C LYS A 21 -11.91 -10.44 -3.07
N ILE A 22 -10.66 -10.06 -2.81
CA ILE A 22 -9.98 -9.00 -3.55
C ILE A 22 -9.76 -9.41 -5.01
N VAL A 23 -9.37 -10.67 -5.26
CA VAL A 23 -9.25 -11.23 -6.61
C VAL A 23 -10.60 -11.22 -7.33
N GLY A 24 -11.70 -11.52 -6.64
CA GLY A 24 -13.05 -11.36 -7.17
C GLY A 24 -13.33 -9.92 -7.64
N ILE A 25 -13.01 -8.92 -6.81
CA ILE A 25 -13.15 -7.49 -7.18
C ILE A 25 -12.27 -7.14 -8.37
N GLN A 26 -11.03 -7.62 -8.40
CA GLN A 26 -10.11 -7.41 -9.53
C GLN A 26 -10.66 -7.97 -10.85
N ARG A 27 -11.32 -9.14 -10.82
CA ARG A 27 -11.98 -9.71 -12.01
C ARG A 27 -13.12 -8.81 -12.49
N SER A 28 -14.00 -8.37 -11.60
CA SER A 28 -15.07 -7.43 -11.97
C SER A 28 -14.53 -6.09 -12.50
N LEU A 29 -13.40 -5.61 -11.98
CA LEU A 29 -12.73 -4.41 -12.53
C LEU A 29 -12.23 -4.65 -13.97
N LEU A 30 -11.72 -5.85 -14.28
CA LEU A 30 -11.28 -6.19 -15.64
C LEU A 30 -12.46 -6.28 -16.62
N GLU A 31 -13.64 -6.72 -16.15
CA GLU A 31 -14.87 -6.79 -16.96
C GLU A 31 -15.37 -5.43 -17.44
N THR A 32 -14.97 -4.32 -16.79
CA THR A 32 -15.23 -2.96 -17.29
C THR A 32 -14.62 -2.71 -18.68
N GLY A 33 -13.58 -3.48 -19.04
CA GLY A 33 -12.80 -3.32 -20.26
C GLY A 33 -11.72 -2.25 -20.17
N ALA A 34 -11.48 -1.69 -18.98
CA ALA A 34 -10.35 -0.80 -18.70
C ALA A 34 -9.02 -1.56 -18.80
N ASP A 35 -7.99 -0.90 -19.32
CA ASP A 35 -6.65 -1.49 -19.40
C ASP A 35 -5.92 -1.41 -18.06
N LEU A 36 -6.06 -2.48 -17.27
CA LEU A 36 -5.58 -2.60 -15.90
C LEU A 36 -4.45 -3.62 -15.78
N LYS A 37 -3.47 -3.31 -14.92
CA LYS A 37 -2.58 -4.29 -14.30
C LYS A 37 -3.06 -4.54 -12.87
N THR A 38 -3.60 -5.72 -12.60
CA THR A 38 -3.93 -6.15 -11.23
C THR A 38 -2.65 -6.38 -10.44
N VAL A 39 -2.72 -6.18 -9.12
CA VAL A 39 -1.65 -6.57 -8.21
C VAL A 39 -1.81 -8.06 -7.93
N GLU A 40 -0.73 -8.84 -8.11
CA GLU A 40 -0.76 -10.26 -7.80
C GLU A 40 -1.08 -10.50 -6.32
N PRO A 41 -1.79 -11.59 -5.95
CA PRO A 41 -2.20 -11.86 -4.58
C PRO A 41 -1.05 -11.80 -3.56
N GLU A 42 0.10 -12.38 -3.90
CA GLU A 42 1.31 -12.39 -3.06
C GLU A 42 1.95 -10.99 -2.86
N ASN A 43 1.57 -10.02 -3.70
CA ASN A 43 2.04 -8.64 -3.63
C ASN A 43 1.00 -7.70 -2.99
N LEU A 44 -0.15 -8.19 -2.54
CA LEU A 44 -1.16 -7.38 -1.87
C LEU A 44 -0.71 -7.03 -0.44
N HIS A 45 -0.54 -5.74 -0.18
CA HIS A 45 -0.06 -5.24 1.10
C HIS A 45 -0.51 -3.81 1.39
N LEU A 46 -0.53 -3.43 2.67
CA LEU A 46 -0.69 -2.05 3.11
C LEU A 46 0.70 -1.43 3.30
N THR A 47 1.09 -0.51 2.42
CA THR A 47 2.39 0.16 2.55
C THR A 47 2.35 1.17 3.70
N LEU A 48 3.25 1.05 4.67
CA LEU A 48 3.41 2.01 5.76
C LEU A 48 4.36 3.14 5.37
N ARG A 49 5.47 2.83 4.68
CA ARG A 49 6.47 3.82 4.28
C ARG A 49 7.31 3.38 3.09
N PHE A 50 7.48 4.26 2.11
CA PHE A 50 8.45 4.08 1.02
C PHE A 50 9.82 4.66 1.39
N LEU A 51 10.89 3.88 1.23
CA LEU A 51 12.26 4.30 1.56
C LEU A 51 13.06 4.74 0.32
N GLY A 52 12.54 4.47 -0.88
CA GLY A 52 13.26 4.70 -2.12
C GLY A 52 14.38 3.69 -2.30
N GLU A 53 15.42 4.06 -3.05
CA GLU A 53 16.61 3.24 -3.22
C GLU A 53 17.61 3.54 -2.11
N ILE A 54 17.86 2.54 -1.26
CA ILE A 54 18.79 2.66 -0.13
C ILE A 54 19.92 1.64 -0.23
N PRO A 55 21.13 1.95 0.26
CA PRO A 55 22.20 0.96 0.38
C PRO A 55 21.76 -0.24 1.22
N ARG A 56 22.25 -1.43 0.91
CA ARG A 56 22.00 -2.65 1.70
C ARG A 56 22.35 -2.48 3.19
N SER A 57 23.42 -1.76 3.51
CA SER A 57 23.79 -1.44 4.90
C SER A 57 22.71 -0.63 5.63
N THR A 58 22.09 0.34 4.96
CA THR A 58 20.96 1.11 5.52
C THR A 58 19.72 0.24 5.69
N LEU A 59 19.44 -0.67 4.75
CA LEU A 59 18.34 -1.62 4.88
C LEU A 59 18.51 -2.52 6.13
N GLU A 60 19.73 -2.98 6.40
CA GLU A 60 20.04 -3.78 7.59
C GLU A 60 19.80 -3.00 8.90
N LEU A 61 20.15 -1.71 8.94
CA LEU A 61 19.86 -0.83 10.08
C LEU A 61 18.35 -0.65 10.28
N VAL A 62 17.61 -0.39 9.19
CA VAL A 62 16.14 -0.29 9.24
C VAL A 62 15.51 -1.59 9.76
N ARG A 63 15.96 -2.74 9.25
CA ARG A 63 15.51 -4.06 9.71
C ARG A 63 15.80 -4.25 11.21
N GLY A 64 16.96 -3.81 11.69
CA GLY A 64 17.32 -3.82 13.10
C GLY A 64 16.36 -3.02 13.96
N GLU A 65 16.11 -1.76 13.60
CA GLU A 65 15.21 -0.87 14.36
C GLU A 65 13.77 -1.41 14.37
N LEU A 66 13.28 -1.95 13.24
CA LEU A 66 11.93 -2.51 13.14
C LEU A 66 11.68 -3.74 14.03
N LYS A 67 12.72 -4.50 14.42
CA LYS A 67 12.56 -5.61 15.39
C LYS A 67 12.07 -5.12 16.76
N SER A 68 12.32 -3.86 17.10
CA SER A 68 11.85 -3.24 18.34
C SER A 68 10.42 -2.69 18.23
N LEU A 69 9.81 -2.70 17.04
CA LEU A 69 8.46 -2.20 16.83
C LEU A 69 7.44 -3.01 17.65
N ARG A 70 6.62 -2.31 18.43
CA ARG A 70 5.55 -2.88 19.25
C ARG A 70 4.25 -2.14 19.00
N PHE A 71 3.19 -2.89 18.74
CA PHE A 71 1.82 -2.41 18.61
C PHE A 71 0.86 -3.52 19.03
N ASN A 72 -0.31 -3.12 19.50
CA ASN A 72 -1.36 -4.07 19.86
C ASN A 72 -1.99 -4.63 18.58
N ARG A 73 -2.44 -5.89 18.62
CA ARG A 73 -3.26 -6.43 17.53
C ARG A 73 -4.59 -5.66 17.48
N PHE A 74 -5.07 -5.39 16.28
CA PHE A 74 -6.35 -4.71 16.05
C PHE A 74 -7.05 -5.33 14.82
N LYS A 75 -8.36 -5.11 14.72
CA LYS A 75 -9.14 -5.54 13.56
C LYS A 75 -9.02 -4.51 12.44
N LEU A 76 -8.93 -5.00 11.20
CA LEU A 76 -8.95 -4.17 10.00
C LEU A 76 -10.16 -4.52 9.15
N ASN A 77 -10.91 -3.50 8.77
CA ASN A 77 -12.01 -3.63 7.82
C ASN A 77 -11.68 -2.83 6.56
N LEU A 78 -11.44 -3.55 5.46
CA LEU A 78 -11.29 -2.96 4.14
C LEU A 78 -12.67 -2.59 3.60
N TYR A 79 -12.81 -1.37 3.08
CA TYR A 79 -14.08 -0.84 2.63
C TYR A 79 -13.93 0.23 1.55
N GLY A 80 -14.80 0.14 0.55
CA GLY A 80 -14.92 1.11 -0.53
C GLY A 80 -13.75 1.07 -1.50
N LEU A 81 -14.00 1.52 -2.71
CA LEU A 81 -12.96 1.76 -3.71
C LEU A 81 -12.64 3.24 -3.80
N GLY A 82 -11.39 3.51 -4.16
CA GLY A 82 -10.94 4.84 -4.48
C GLY A 82 -9.86 4.81 -5.54
N ALA A 83 -9.47 6.01 -5.95
CA ALA A 83 -8.50 6.19 -7.02
C ALA A 83 -7.41 7.21 -6.63
N PHE A 84 -6.20 6.99 -7.14
CA PHE A 84 -5.15 8.02 -7.14
C PHE A 84 -4.77 8.47 -8.56
N PRO A 85 -4.38 9.75 -8.73
CA PRO A 85 -4.51 10.83 -7.73
C PRO A 85 -5.97 11.22 -7.41
N ASN A 86 -6.92 11.00 -8.32
CA ASN A 86 -8.34 11.26 -8.12
C ASN A 86 -9.19 10.58 -9.21
N LEU A 87 -10.52 10.67 -9.12
CA LEU A 87 -11.45 10.05 -10.09
C LEU A 87 -11.38 10.64 -11.51
N ARG A 88 -10.90 11.89 -11.67
CA ARG A 88 -10.69 12.49 -13.01
C ARG A 88 -9.45 11.91 -13.71
N ARG A 89 -8.49 11.41 -12.93
CA ARG A 89 -7.26 10.78 -13.42
C ARG A 89 -6.95 9.55 -12.58
N ILE A 90 -7.59 8.44 -12.95
CA ILE A 90 -7.41 7.15 -12.28
C ILE A 90 -6.13 6.50 -12.82
N ASN A 91 -5.05 6.56 -12.04
CA ASN A 91 -3.80 5.83 -12.31
C ASN A 91 -3.70 4.57 -11.44
N VAL A 92 -4.30 4.59 -10.26
CA VAL A 92 -4.28 3.50 -9.28
C VAL A 92 -5.69 3.33 -8.74
N VAL A 93 -6.15 2.09 -8.64
CA VAL A 93 -7.39 1.70 -7.95
C VAL A 93 -7.00 1.01 -6.64
N TRP A 94 -7.63 1.41 -5.55
CA TRP A 94 -7.32 0.92 -4.22
C TRP A 94 -8.57 0.69 -3.37
N ILE A 95 -8.45 -0.16 -2.35
CA ILE A 95 -9.48 -0.38 -1.32
C ILE A 95 -9.12 0.41 -0.06
N GLY A 96 -10.09 1.13 0.49
CA GLY A 96 -9.92 1.95 1.69
C GLY A 96 -9.89 1.12 2.97
N VAL A 97 -9.51 1.77 4.08
CA VAL A 97 -9.61 1.20 5.43
C VAL A 97 -10.63 2.00 6.24
N ARG A 98 -11.63 1.31 6.78
CA ARG A 98 -12.67 1.92 7.64
C ARG A 98 -12.38 1.67 9.12
N GLU A 99 -12.46 0.42 9.57
CA GLU A 99 -12.07 0.02 10.93
C GLU A 99 -10.56 -0.24 11.00
N GLY A 100 -9.91 0.14 12.09
CA GLY A 100 -8.45 -0.02 12.27
C GLY A 100 -7.60 1.06 11.59
N LYS A 101 -8.23 2.05 10.95
CA LYS A 101 -7.55 3.16 10.26
C LYS A 101 -6.63 3.96 11.18
N GLU A 102 -7.09 4.31 12.38
CA GLU A 102 -6.28 5.08 13.33
C GLU A 102 -5.16 4.22 13.94
N ASN A 103 -5.41 2.94 14.21
CA ASN A 103 -4.36 2.03 14.65
C ASN A 103 -3.25 1.88 13.60
N LEU A 104 -3.60 1.78 12.30
CA LEU A 104 -2.61 1.80 11.22
C LEU A 104 -1.81 3.10 11.19
N LYS A 105 -2.46 4.25 11.39
CA LYS A 105 -1.76 5.54 11.45
C LYS A 105 -0.81 5.60 12.63
N GLU A 106 -1.17 5.04 13.78
CA GLU A 106 -0.27 4.94 14.93
C GLU A 106 0.94 4.05 14.63
N VAL A 107 0.74 2.90 13.95
CA VAL A 107 1.84 2.03 13.52
C VAL A 107 2.75 2.78 12.54
N ALA A 108 2.18 3.45 11.53
CA ALA A 108 2.95 4.26 10.57
C ALA A 108 3.72 5.40 11.27
N LYS A 109 3.12 6.09 12.25
CA LYS A 109 3.80 7.11 13.05
C LYS A 109 4.99 6.54 13.84
N LYS A 110 4.85 5.35 14.43
CA LYS A 110 5.96 4.67 15.12
C LYS A 110 7.09 4.33 14.16
N VAL A 111 6.75 3.80 12.97
CA VAL A 111 7.72 3.55 11.89
C VAL A 111 8.42 4.84 11.47
N GLU A 112 7.68 5.93 11.30
CA GLU A 112 8.26 7.23 10.91
C GLU A 112 9.22 7.76 11.98
N PHE A 113 8.88 7.63 13.26
CA PHE A 113 9.76 8.02 14.36
C PHE A 113 11.06 7.19 14.38
N MET A 114 10.95 5.87 14.15
CA MET A 114 12.10 4.97 14.04
C MET A 114 13.01 5.37 12.88
N LEU A 115 12.45 5.62 11.70
CA LEU A 115 13.20 6.03 10.52
C LEU A 115 13.85 7.41 10.67
N LYS A 116 13.19 8.34 11.37
CA LYS A 116 13.76 9.66 11.67
C LYS A 116 15.08 9.55 12.45
N LYS A 117 15.19 8.62 13.40
CA LYS A 117 16.45 8.37 14.14
C LYS A 117 17.58 7.88 13.23
N LEU A 118 17.22 7.20 12.13
CA LEU A 118 18.15 6.72 11.11
C LEU A 118 18.44 7.77 10.02
N GLY A 119 17.97 9.00 10.18
CA GLY A 119 18.24 10.11 9.26
C GLY A 119 17.32 10.18 8.04
N PHE A 120 16.24 9.38 7.99
CA PHE A 120 15.27 9.50 6.90
C PHE A 120 14.46 10.80 7.05
N PRO A 121 14.26 11.56 5.96
CA PRO A 121 13.38 12.71 5.98
C PRO A 121 11.91 12.27 6.14
N PRO A 122 11.05 13.12 6.73
CA PRO A 122 9.63 12.84 6.81
C PRO A 122 8.99 12.62 5.44
N ASP A 123 7.98 11.74 5.34
CA ASP A 123 7.19 11.61 4.10
C ASP A 123 6.37 12.89 3.86
N PRO A 124 6.65 13.67 2.80
CA PRO A 124 5.91 14.91 2.54
C PRO A 124 4.44 14.66 2.18
N LYS A 125 4.09 13.44 1.73
CA LYS A 125 2.71 13.08 1.37
C LYS A 125 1.90 12.63 2.58
N GLY A 126 2.55 12.41 3.72
CA GLY A 126 1.93 11.81 4.89
C GLY A 126 1.48 10.37 4.63
N PHE A 127 0.65 9.84 5.53
CA PHE A 127 0.18 8.47 5.48
C PHE A 127 -1.33 8.41 5.22
N SER A 128 -1.70 7.78 4.10
CA SER A 128 -3.08 7.48 3.75
C SER A 128 -3.24 5.95 3.64
N PRO A 129 -3.92 5.29 4.60
CA PRO A 129 -4.09 3.83 4.57
C PRO A 129 -4.93 3.39 3.37
N HIS A 130 -4.35 2.58 2.48
CA HIS A 130 -5.03 2.02 1.32
C HIS A 130 -4.34 0.73 0.88
N LEU A 131 -5.11 -0.17 0.27
CA LEU A 131 -4.61 -1.37 -0.39
C LEU A 131 -4.69 -1.16 -1.91
N THR A 132 -3.56 -1.06 -2.59
CA THR A 132 -3.56 -0.97 -4.06
C THR A 132 -3.94 -2.33 -4.65
N ILE A 133 -4.96 -2.36 -5.51
CA ILE A 133 -5.43 -3.61 -6.14
C ILE A 133 -5.24 -3.62 -7.65
N ALA A 134 -5.18 -2.45 -8.29
CA ALA A 134 -4.90 -2.35 -9.73
C ALA A 134 -4.23 -1.03 -10.09
N ARG A 135 -3.49 -1.03 -11.20
CA ARG A 135 -2.89 0.15 -11.81
C ARG A 135 -3.38 0.27 -13.24
N VAL A 136 -3.78 1.47 -13.64
CA VAL A 136 -4.26 1.75 -14.99
C VAL A 136 -3.05 1.94 -15.91
N ARG A 137 -2.99 1.21 -17.02
CA ARG A 137 -1.87 1.27 -17.99
C ARG A 137 -2.09 2.36 -19.03
N THR A 138 -3.28 2.43 -19.60
CA THR A 138 -3.61 3.36 -20.69
C THR A 138 -4.93 4.11 -20.43
N GLY A 139 -5.36 4.95 -21.36
CA GLY A 139 -6.64 5.68 -21.27
C GLY A 139 -7.87 4.84 -21.64
N LYS A 140 -7.68 3.62 -22.15
CA LYS A 140 -8.75 2.77 -22.68
C LYS A 140 -9.80 2.49 -21.60
N ASN A 141 -11.06 2.87 -21.86
CA ASN A 141 -12.24 2.64 -21.02
C ASN A 141 -12.05 3.07 -19.54
N ARG A 142 -11.18 4.05 -19.28
CA ARG A 142 -10.88 4.50 -17.90
C ARG A 142 -12.10 5.12 -17.21
N ASP A 143 -12.90 5.82 -17.99
CA ASP A 143 -14.18 6.42 -17.61
C ASP A 143 -15.14 5.40 -16.98
N ARG A 144 -15.15 4.16 -17.47
CA ARG A 144 -15.99 3.09 -16.90
C ARG A 144 -15.63 2.68 -15.48
N LEU A 145 -14.45 3.05 -14.98
CA LEU A 145 -14.06 2.81 -13.59
C LEU A 145 -14.72 3.79 -12.61
N ILE A 146 -15.31 4.89 -13.09
CA ILE A 146 -16.01 5.86 -12.26
C ILE A 146 -17.39 5.32 -11.85
N ASP A 147 -18.02 4.55 -12.73
CA ASP A 147 -19.36 3.99 -12.55
C ASP A 147 -19.37 2.62 -11.86
N PHE A 148 -18.21 2.15 -11.40
CA PHE A 148 -18.03 0.90 -10.66
C PHE A 148 -18.38 1.06 -9.18
#